data_AF-A0A969JW14-F1
#
_entry.id   AF-A0A969JW14-F1
#
_cell.length_a   1.000
_cell.length_b   1.000
_cell.length_c   1.000
_cell.angle_alpha   90.00
_cell.angle_beta   90.00
_cell.angle_gamma   90.00
#
_symmetry.space_group_name_H-M   'P 1'
#
loop_
_entity.id
_entity.type
_entity.pdbx_description
1 polymer ?
#
loop_
_entity_poly.entity_id
_entity_poly.type
_entity_poly.pdbx_seq_one_letter_code
_entity_poly.pdbx_strand_id
1 'polypeptide(L)' 'MSTTCLLAQIPPERVGLNGEYDHSGLAKRVQLALQQRFGAAIAHLEIAQRGRVVILTGKSLDSRLV' A
#
# COMPACT_ATOMS: atom_id res chain seq x y z
N MET A 1 -9.18 37.62 -3.79
CA MET A 1 -9.38 36.47 -4.70
C MET A 1 -8.53 35.33 -4.16
N SER A 2 -9.12 34.27 -3.60
CA SER A 2 -8.37 33.03 -3.31
C SER A 2 -9.24 31.84 -3.68
N THR A 3 -8.89 31.27 -4.83
CA THR A 3 -9.46 30.10 -5.48
C THR A 3 -9.32 28.89 -4.56
N THR A 4 -10.39 28.57 -3.82
CA THR A 4 -10.63 27.20 -3.37
C THR A 4 -10.76 26.35 -4.64
N CYS A 5 -9.67 25.80 -5.15
CA CYS A 5 -9.77 24.74 -6.16
C CYS A 5 -10.35 23.50 -5.47
N LEU A 6 -11.67 23.45 -5.45
CA LEU A 6 -12.56 22.33 -5.12
C LEU A 6 -12.36 21.07 -6.02
N LEU A 7 -11.24 20.97 -6.75
CA LEU A 7 -10.97 19.93 -7.73
C LEU A 7 -9.92 18.95 -7.20
N ALA A 8 -10.43 18.02 -6.39
CA ALA A 8 -9.84 16.75 -5.94
C ALA A 8 -8.56 16.82 -5.08
N GLN A 9 -8.76 16.88 -3.77
CA GLN A 9 -7.81 16.28 -2.85
C GLN A 9 -7.64 14.80 -3.29
N ILE A 10 -6.41 14.40 -3.63
CA ILE A 10 -6.11 13.02 -4.03
C ILE A 10 -6.70 12.08 -2.96
N PRO A 11 -7.57 11.12 -3.31
CA PRO A 11 -8.12 10.19 -2.32
C PRO A 11 -6.99 9.54 -1.53
N PRO A 12 -7.09 9.36 -0.19
CA PRO A 12 -5.98 8.86 0.63
C PRO A 12 -5.40 7.52 0.15
N GLU A 13 -6.24 6.66 -0.42
CA GLU A 13 -5.84 5.39 -1.00
C GLU A 13 -5.05 5.53 -2.32
N ARG A 14 -5.13 6.71 -2.93
CA ARG A 14 -4.45 7.08 -4.17
C ARG A 14 -3.25 8.00 -3.96
N VAL A 15 -2.85 8.27 -2.72
CA VAL A 15 -1.64 9.06 -2.43
C VAL A 15 -0.42 8.16 -2.54
N GLY A 16 0.44 8.45 -3.51
CA GLY A 16 1.74 7.81 -3.75
C GLY A 16 2.78 8.13 -2.67
N LEU A 17 4.01 7.64 -2.86
CA LEU A 17 5.06 7.73 -1.84
C LEU A 17 5.53 9.18 -1.58
N ASN A 18 5.43 10.05 -2.59
CA ASN A 18 5.88 11.44 -2.53
C ASN A 18 4.71 12.44 -2.54
N GLY A 19 3.48 11.98 -2.31
CA GLY A 19 2.28 12.83 -2.32
C GLY A 19 1.61 12.96 -3.70
N GLU A 20 2.13 12.31 -4.72
CA GLU A 20 1.55 12.25 -6.06
C GLU A 20 0.27 11.40 -6.13
N TYR A 21 -0.53 11.58 -7.18
CA TYR A 21 -1.62 10.65 -7.46
C TYR A 21 -1.04 9.33 -8.00
N ASP A 22 -1.42 8.23 -7.37
CA ASP A 22 -1.04 6.88 -7.74
C ASP A 22 -2.22 5.93 -7.58
N HIS A 23 -2.56 5.17 -8.63
CA HIS A 23 -3.66 4.22 -8.57
C HIS A 23 -3.47 3.14 -7.48
N SER A 24 -2.21 2.86 -7.13
CA SER A 24 -1.80 1.87 -6.14
C SER A 24 -1.08 2.52 -4.94
N GLY A 25 -1.37 3.79 -4.65
CA GLY A 25 -0.67 4.58 -3.63
C GLY A 25 -0.68 3.93 -2.25
N LEU A 26 -1.84 3.41 -1.81
CA LEU A 26 -1.95 2.70 -0.55
C LEU A 26 -1.11 1.41 -0.54
N ALA A 27 -1.16 0.59 -1.60
CA ALA A 27 -0.36 -0.63 -1.68
C ALA A 27 1.14 -0.35 -1.61
N LYS A 28 1.64 0.67 -2.32
CA LYS A 28 3.06 1.04 -2.29
C LYS A 28 3.50 1.52 -0.90
N ARG A 29 2.69 2.35 -0.23
CA ARG A 29 2.98 2.81 1.14
C ARG A 29 2.98 1.64 2.14
N VAL A 30 2.06 0.69 1.99
CA VAL A 30 2.05 -0.54 2.81
C VAL A 30 3.28 -1.40 2.53
N GLN A 31 3.66 -1.60 1.27
CA GLN A 31 4.86 -2.35 0.90
C GLN A 31 6.11 -1.73 1.51
N LEU A 32 6.28 -0.41 1.39
CA LEU A 32 7.41 0.30 1.98
C LEU A 32 7.45 0.13 3.51
N ALA A 33 6.32 0.30 4.19
CA ALA A 33 6.24 0.14 5.64
C ALA A 33 6.59 -1.30 6.09
N LEU A 34 6.12 -2.31 5.37
CA LEU A 34 6.45 -3.71 5.65
C LEU A 34 7.94 -4.01 5.35
N GLN A 35 8.49 -3.49 4.27
CA GLN A 35 9.91 -3.64 3.93
C GLN A 35 10.80 -2.99 4.99
N GLN A 36 10.44 -1.79 5.46
CA GLN A 36 11.16 -1.11 6.54
C GLN A 36 11.10 -1.88 7.86
N ARG A 37 9.96 -2.52 8.16
CA ARG A 37 9.77 -3.23 9.43
C ARG A 37 10.36 -4.65 9.44
N PHE A 38 10.25 -5.39 8.34
CA PHE A 38 10.54 -6.82 8.28
C PHE A 38 11.66 -7.18 7.28
N GLY A 39 12.08 -6.24 6.43
CA GLY A 39 13.15 -6.45 5.46
C GLY A 39 12.89 -7.63 4.53
N ALA A 40 13.89 -8.51 4.40
CA ALA A 40 13.84 -9.68 3.52
C ALA A 40 12.79 -10.73 3.93
N ALA A 41 12.29 -10.71 5.17
CA ALA A 41 11.32 -11.70 5.65
C ALA A 41 9.99 -11.65 4.87
N ILE A 42 9.66 -10.51 4.26
CA ILE A 42 8.43 -10.33 3.47
C ILE A 42 8.64 -10.46 1.95
N ALA A 43 9.80 -10.95 1.50
CA ALA A 43 10.11 -11.06 0.07
C ALA A 43 9.13 -11.96 -0.70
N HIS A 44 8.41 -12.85 -0.01
CA HIS A 44 7.39 -13.75 -0.58
C HIS A 44 5.96 -13.19 -0.50
N LEU A 45 5.76 -11.99 0.05
CA LEU A 45 4.46 -11.33 0.12
C LEU A 45 4.22 -10.49 -1.13
N GLU A 46 3.17 -10.82 -1.85
CA GLU A 46 2.58 -9.96 -2.87
C GLU A 46 1.57 -9.00 -2.22
N ILE A 47 1.61 -7.74 -2.62
CA ILE A 47 0.76 -6.68 -2.09
C ILE A 47 0.03 -6.04 -3.27
N ALA A 48 -1.29 -6.14 -3.27
CA ALA A 48 -2.16 -5.58 -4.30
C ALA A 48 -3.20 -4.64 -3.69
N GLN A 49 -3.75 -3.72 -4.51
CA GLN A 49 -4.81 -2.81 -4.09
C GLN A 49 -6.02 -2.93 -5.01
N ARG A 50 -7.21 -3.02 -4.40
CA ARG A 50 -8.51 -2.94 -5.08
C ARG A 50 -9.34 -1.84 -4.43
N GLY A 51 -9.35 -0.66 -5.04
CA GLY A 51 -9.99 0.53 -4.46
C GLY A 51 -9.33 0.90 -3.12
N ARG A 52 -10.08 0.79 -2.02
CA ARG A 52 -9.61 1.08 -0.65
C ARG A 52 -9.09 -0.15 0.11
N VAL A 53 -9.09 -1.32 -0.52
CA VAL A 53 -8.69 -2.58 0.12
C VAL A 53 -7.28 -2.93 -0.34
N VAL A 54 -6.42 -3.31 0.62
CA VAL A 54 -5.12 -3.93 0.35
C VAL A 54 -5.24 -5.43 0.57
N ILE A 55 -4.75 -6.19 -0.40
CA ILE A 55 -4.72 -7.65 -0.39
C ILE A 55 -3.27 -8.06 -0.24
N LEU A 56 -2.98 -8.85 0.80
CA LEU A 56 -1.67 -9.45 1.03
C LEU A 56 -1.78 -10.94 0.74
N THR A 57 -1.00 -11.42 -0.22
CA THR A 57 -0.95 -12.83 -0.61
C THR A 57 0.46 -13.34 -0.39
N GLY A 58 0.61 -14.52 0.20
CA GLY A 58 1.92 -15.11 0.39
C GLY A 58 1.83 -16.52 0.91
N LYS A 59 3.01 -17.13 1.08
CA LYS A 59 3.13 -18.47 1.64
C LYS A 59 3.56 -18.36 3.09
N SER A 60 2.76 -18.91 3.99
CA SER A 60 3.23 -19.18 5.35
C SER A 60 4.06 -20.46 5.35
N LEU A 61 5.26 -20.40 5.93
CA LEU A 61 6.07 -21.59 6.22
C LEU A 61 5.68 -22.21 7.58
N ASP A 62 4.46 -21.97 8.05
CA ASP A 62 4.02 -22.52 9.33
C ASP A 62 3.81 -24.03 9.23
N SER A 63 4.69 -24.78 9.88
CA SER A 63 4.65 -26.22 10.03
C SER A 63 3.92 -26.68 11.30
N ARG A 64 3.15 -25.81 11.97
CA ARG A 64 2.49 -26.12 13.26
C ARG A 64 1.01 -26.51 13.16
N LEU A 65 0.61 -27.15 12.07
CA LEU A 65 -0.62 -27.94 12.00
C LEU A 65 -0.26 -29.42 11.96
N VAL A 66 0.28 -29.94 13.07
CA VAL A 66 0.38 -31.39 13.35
C VAL A 66 0.11 -31.63 14.83
#